data_AF-A0A1C3NUK7-F1
#
_entry.id   AF-A0A1C3NUK7-F1
#
_cell.length_a   1.000
_cell.length_b   1.000
_cell.length_c   1.000
_cell.angle_alpha   90.00
_cell.angle_beta   90.00
_cell.angle_gamma   90.00
#
_symmetry.space_group_name_H-M   'P 1'
#
loop_
_entity.id
_entity.type
_entity.pdbx_description
1 polymer ?
#
loop_
_entity_poly.entity_id
_entity_poly.type
_entity_poly.pdbx_seq_one_letter_code
_entity_poly.pdbx_strand_id
1 'polypeptide(L)'
;MRYYTMTELKASGPLDGLDAYTDLLADALYSLHNVTDPDLGATLSTGRIDVTMIVDADTLEEALHKSLTATRTAIHVAGGATPDWERMIREVGTQARELTDA
;
A
#
# COMPACT_ATOMS: atom_id res chain seq x y z
N MET A 1 -2.63 17.84 -8.42
CA MET A 1 -2.63 18.12 -6.97
C MET A 1 -1.74 17.11 -6.26
N ARG A 2 -1.17 17.45 -5.09
CA ARG A 2 -0.39 16.49 -4.29
C ARG A 2 -1.25 15.89 -3.19
N TYR A 3 -1.21 14.57 -3.07
CA TYR A 3 -1.90 13.82 -2.04
C TYR A 3 -0.90 13.05 -1.20
N TYR A 4 -0.93 13.26 0.11
CA TYR A 4 -0.29 12.36 1.06
C TYR A 4 -1.24 11.18 1.30
N THR A 5 -0.73 9.97 1.16
CA THR A 5 -1.51 8.73 1.26
C THR A 5 -0.92 7.81 2.31
N MET A 6 -1.78 7.02 2.95
CA MET A 6 -1.38 5.95 3.86
C MET A 6 -2.16 4.70 3.48
N THR A 7 -1.44 3.62 3.22
CA THR A 7 -1.99 2.29 2.93
C THR A 7 -1.59 1.36 4.06
N GLU A 8 -2.57 0.89 4.81
CA GLU A 8 -2.36 -0.17 5.81
C GLU A 8 -2.44 -1.53 5.13
N LEU A 9 -1.45 -2.38 5.41
CA LEU A 9 -1.37 -3.76 4.98
C LEU A 9 -1.32 -4.67 6.20
N LYS A 10 -1.82 -5.90 6.01
CA LYS A 10 -1.71 -6.97 6.99
C LYS A 10 -0.96 -8.14 6.37
N ALA A 11 0.18 -8.48 6.94
CA ALA A 11 0.90 -9.71 6.57
C ALA A 11 0.03 -10.94 6.87
N SER A 12 -0.08 -11.84 5.90
CA SER A 12 -0.76 -13.11 6.05
C SER A 12 0.25 -14.24 6.28
N GLY A 13 -0.03 -15.11 7.24
CA GLY A 13 0.83 -16.27 7.54
C GLY A 13 1.78 -16.05 8.73
N PRO A 14 2.80 -16.91 8.89
CA PRO A 14 3.81 -16.76 9.94
C PRO A 14 4.55 -15.42 9.80
N LEU A 15 4.85 -14.80 10.93
CA LEU A 15 5.56 -13.51 10.98
C LEU A 15 7.08 -13.67 11.08
N ASP A 16 7.57 -14.91 11.09
CA ASP A 16 8.99 -15.22 11.06
C ASP A 16 9.61 -14.66 9.77
N GLY A 17 10.60 -13.78 9.92
CA GLY A 17 11.24 -13.12 8.77
C GLY A 17 10.53 -11.86 8.26
N LEU A 18 9.45 -11.40 8.92
CA LEU A 18 8.76 -10.17 8.54
C LEU A 18 9.71 -8.95 8.56
N ASP A 19 10.62 -8.90 9.54
CA ASP A 19 11.63 -7.83 9.66
C ASP A 19 12.49 -7.70 8.38
N ALA A 20 13.10 -8.81 7.96
CA ALA A 20 13.89 -8.87 6.74
C ALA A 20 13.04 -8.60 5.48
N TYR A 21 11.78 -9.03 5.47
CA TYR A 21 10.87 -8.71 4.37
C TYR A 21 10.54 -7.21 4.32
N THR A 22 10.35 -6.54 5.46
CA THR A 22 10.08 -5.10 5.49
C THR A 22 11.26 -4.28 5.00
N ASP A 23 12.50 -4.73 5.21
CA ASP A 23 13.69 -4.11 4.59
C ASP A 23 13.62 -4.21 3.05
N LEU A 24 13.34 -5.40 2.52
CA LEU A 24 13.19 -5.59 1.07
C LEU A 24 12.04 -4.77 0.48
N LEU A 25 10.95 -4.64 1.23
CA LEU A 25 9.80 -3.83 0.83
C LEU A 25 10.12 -2.34 0.82
N ALA A 26 10.87 -1.84 1.82
CA ALA A 26 11.35 -0.46 1.85
C ALA A 26 12.27 -0.17 0.66
N ASP A 27 13.25 -1.03 0.38
CA ASP A 27 14.13 -0.90 -0.80
C ASP A 27 13.34 -0.85 -2.11
N ALA A 28 12.32 -1.71 -2.24
CA ALA A 28 11.45 -1.75 -3.40
C ALA A 28 10.62 -0.45 -3.55
N LEU A 29 10.09 0.09 -2.45
CA LEU A 29 9.35 1.36 -2.44
C LEU A 29 10.26 2.53 -2.83
N TYR A 30 11.47 2.59 -2.28
CA TYR A 30 12.43 3.67 -2.51
C TYR A 30 12.99 3.67 -3.94
N SER A 31 12.87 2.54 -4.63
CA SER A 31 13.25 2.39 -6.04
C SER A 31 12.16 2.87 -7.01
N LEU A 32 10.96 3.21 -6.54
CA LEU A 32 9.87 3.70 -7.39
C LEU A 32 10.11 5.15 -7.82
N HIS A 33 9.87 5.45 -9.11
CA HIS A 33 10.07 6.79 -9.68
C HIS A 33 8.79 7.63 -9.79
N ASN A 34 7.63 7.02 -9.59
CA ASN A 34 6.31 7.65 -9.78
C ASN A 34 5.63 8.07 -8.47
N VAL A 35 6.35 8.02 -7.36
CA VAL A 35 5.90 8.44 -6.02
C VAL A 35 6.99 9.29 -5.39
N THR A 36 6.62 10.17 -4.47
CA THR A 36 7.56 11.03 -3.73
C THR A 36 7.52 10.69 -2.26
N ASP A 37 8.69 10.68 -1.62
CA ASP A 37 8.84 10.46 -0.16
C ASP A 37 8.08 9.22 0.35
N PRO A 38 8.25 8.04 -0.27
CA PRO A 38 7.69 6.82 0.30
C PRO A 38 8.33 6.54 1.67
N ASP A 39 7.52 6.06 2.61
CA ASP A 39 7.99 5.62 3.92
C ASP A 39 7.22 4.38 4.39
N LEU A 40 7.83 3.59 5.27
CA LEU A 40 7.28 2.33 5.75
C LEU A 40 7.47 2.19 7.26
N GLY A 41 6.38 1.88 7.97
CA GLY A 41 6.39 1.47 9.36
C GLY A 41 5.79 0.07 9.52
N ALA A 42 6.32 -0.74 10.45
CA ALA A 42 5.77 -2.06 10.72
C ALA A 42 5.69 -2.36 12.22
N THR A 43 4.60 -3.02 12.62
CA THR A 43 4.45 -3.64 13.94
C THR A 43 4.67 -5.14 13.79
N LEU A 44 5.92 -5.58 13.96
CA LEU A 44 6.34 -6.97 13.68
C LEU A 44 5.56 -8.03 14.46
N SER A 45 5.14 -7.72 15.68
CA SER A 45 4.36 -8.64 16.52
C SER A 45 2.94 -8.90 16.03
N THR A 46 2.37 -7.98 15.23
CA THR A 46 1.02 -8.11 14.69
C THR A 46 1.01 -8.30 13.18
N GLY A 47 2.10 -8.04 12.48
CA GLY A 47 2.14 -8.06 11.01
C GLY A 47 1.42 -6.88 10.36
N ARG A 48 1.13 -5.80 11.11
CA ARG A 48 0.62 -4.55 10.55
C ARG A 48 1.77 -3.79 9.90
N ILE A 49 1.58 -3.34 8.67
CA ILE A 49 2.55 -2.53 7.91
C ILE A 49 1.80 -1.31 7.39
N ASP A 50 2.35 -0.13 7.61
CA ASP A 50 1.83 1.13 7.06
C ASP A 50 2.81 1.63 6.02
N VAL A 51 2.32 1.84 4.80
CA VAL A 51 3.08 2.48 3.73
C VAL A 51 2.52 3.87 3.50
N THR A 52 3.38 4.87 3.54
CA THR A 52 3.01 6.25 3.22
C THR A 52 3.77 6.74 2.01
N MET A 53 3.19 7.69 1.28
CA MET A 53 3.83 8.32 0.12
C MET A 53 3.04 9.55 -0.33
N ILE A 54 3.70 10.41 -1.09
CA ILE A 54 3.08 11.51 -1.82
C ILE A 54 2.91 11.12 -3.30
N VAL A 55 1.72 11.34 -3.84
CA VAL A 55 1.41 11.16 -5.26
C VAL A 55 0.84 12.43 -5.88
N ASP A 56 1.24 12.71 -7.11
CA ASP A 56 0.62 13.74 -7.94
C ASP A 56 -0.56 13.14 -8.72
N ALA A 57 -1.76 13.70 -8.54
CA ALA A 57 -2.99 13.27 -9.21
C ALA A 57 -3.99 14.43 -9.36
N ASP A 58 -4.94 14.31 -10.29
CA ASP A 58 -5.98 15.32 -10.50
C ASP A 58 -7.21 15.08 -9.62
N THR A 59 -7.44 13.84 -9.20
CA THR A 59 -8.53 13.48 -8.28
C THR A 59 -8.07 12.57 -7.14
N LEU A 60 -8.89 12.45 -6.10
CA LEU A 60 -8.63 11.56 -4.96
C LEU A 60 -8.61 10.08 -5.40
N GLU A 61 -9.52 9.69 -6.28
CA GLU A 61 -9.61 8.32 -6.81
C GLU A 61 -8.36 7.94 -7.59
N GLU A 62 -7.84 8.89 -8.39
CA GLU A 62 -6.59 8.70 -9.12
C GLU A 62 -5.40 8.61 -8.15
N ALA A 63 -5.37 9.44 -7.10
CA ALA A 63 -4.34 9.37 -6.06
C ALA A 63 -4.34 8.00 -5.37
N LEU A 64 -5.51 7.51 -4.95
CA LEU A 64 -5.67 6.18 -4.35
C LEU A 64 -5.23 5.07 -5.30
N HIS A 65 -5.61 5.14 -6.57
CA HIS A 65 -5.20 4.15 -7.57
C HIS A 65 -3.68 4.12 -7.74
N LYS A 66 -3.03 5.29 -7.80
CA LYS A 66 -1.57 5.42 -7.91
C LYS A 66 -0.86 4.86 -6.67
N SER A 67 -1.30 5.22 -5.47
CA SER A 67 -0.64 4.77 -4.23
C SER A 67 -0.80 3.26 -4.00
N LEU A 68 -1.99 2.71 -4.28
CA LEU A 68 -2.26 1.27 -4.17
C LEU A 68 -1.48 0.46 -5.21
N THR A 69 -1.35 0.97 -6.43
CA THR A 69 -0.55 0.34 -7.48
C THR A 69 0.93 0.33 -7.12
N ALA A 70 1.47 1.47 -6.66
CA ALA A 70 2.85 1.58 -6.20
C ALA A 70 3.15 0.59 -5.07
N THR A 71 2.28 0.54 -4.07
CA THR A 71 2.38 -0.39 -2.94
C THR A 71 2.38 -1.85 -3.41
N ARG A 72 1.45 -2.23 -4.30
CA ARG A 72 1.38 -3.58 -4.85
C ARG A 72 2.62 -3.94 -5.67
N THR A 73 3.12 -3.02 -6.47
CA THR A 73 4.36 -3.23 -7.23
C THR A 73 5.53 -3.51 -6.29
N ALA A 74 5.69 -2.71 -5.23
CA ALA A 74 6.76 -2.91 -4.26
C ALA A 74 6.65 -4.26 -3.54
N ILE A 75 5.44 -4.67 -3.14
CA ILE A 75 5.18 -6.00 -2.56
C ILE A 75 5.69 -7.11 -3.49
N HIS A 76 5.36 -7.04 -4.78
CA HIS A 76 5.79 -8.06 -5.74
C HIS A 76 7.31 -8.04 -6.00
N VAL A 77 7.94 -6.87 -6.04
CA VAL A 77 9.40 -6.75 -6.17
C VAL A 77 10.13 -7.33 -4.97
N ALA A 78 9.59 -7.14 -3.76
CA ALA A 78 10.10 -7.73 -2.52
C ALA A 78 9.86 -9.26 -2.42
N GLY A 79 9.25 -9.88 -3.45
CA GLY A 79 8.96 -11.31 -3.49
C GLY A 79 7.64 -11.71 -2.83
N GLY A 80 6.82 -10.74 -2.43
CA GLY A 80 5.50 -10.96 -1.84
C GLY A 80 4.41 -11.21 -2.88
N ALA A 81 3.24 -11.60 -2.38
CA ALA A 81 2.03 -11.80 -3.17
C ALA A 81 0.87 -10.98 -2.58
N THR A 82 -0.06 -10.57 -3.45
CA THR A 82 -1.29 -9.88 -3.06
C THR A 82 -2.52 -10.72 -3.47
N PRO A 83 -2.76 -11.88 -2.84
CA PRO A 83 -3.95 -12.67 -3.11
C PRO A 83 -5.20 -11.85 -2.79
N ASP A 84 -6.29 -12.09 -3.52
CA ASP A 84 -7.58 -11.41 -3.35
C ASP A 84 -7.58 -9.88 -3.54
N TRP A 85 -6.50 -9.30 -4.05
CA TRP A 85 -6.37 -7.85 -4.21
C TRP A 85 -7.55 -7.22 -4.97
N GLU A 86 -7.93 -7.82 -6.10
CA GLU A 86 -9.03 -7.32 -6.92
C GLU A 86 -10.37 -7.38 -6.18
N ARG A 87 -10.55 -8.36 -5.27
CA ARG A 87 -11.74 -8.47 -4.42
C ARG A 87 -11.75 -7.37 -3.37
N MET A 88 -10.64 -7.17 -2.66
CA MET A 88 -10.51 -6.11 -1.65
C MET A 88 -10.74 -4.71 -2.23
N ILE A 89 -10.14 -4.39 -3.39
CA ILE A 89 -10.32 -3.08 -4.03
C ILE A 89 -11.77 -2.83 -4.42
N ARG A 90 -12.49 -3.86 -4.89
CA ARG A 90 -13.93 -3.74 -5.17
C ARG A 90 -14.73 -3.48 -3.91
N GLU A 91 -14.44 -4.16 -2.81
CA GLU A 91 -15.13 -3.98 -1.53
C GLU A 91 -14.92 -2.56 -0.99
N VAL A 92 -13.68 -2.07 -0.98
CA VAL A 92 -13.35 -0.69 -0.57
C VAL A 92 -14.06 0.35 -1.45
N GLY A 93 -14.06 0.13 -2.78
CA GLY A 93 -14.76 1.03 -3.71
C GLY A 93 -16.27 1.09 -3.50
N THR A 94 -16.91 -0.03 -3.13
CA THR A 94 -18.34 -0.07 -2.78
C THR A 94 -18.61 0.71 -1.49
N GLN A 95 -17.83 0.47 -0.43
CA GLN A 95 -17.99 1.16 0.85
C GLN A 95 -17.80 2.67 0.73
N ALA A 96 -16.81 3.12 -0.05
CA ALA A 96 -16.57 4.54 -0.25
C ALA A 96 -17.78 5.24 -0.90
N ARG A 97 -18.45 4.60 -1.88
CA ARG A 97 -19.67 5.13 -2.50
C ARG A 97 -20.83 5.23 -1.51
N GLU A 98 -21.02 4.19 -0.70
CA GLU A 98 -22.07 4.16 0.33
C GLU A 98 -21.90 5.30 1.35
N LEU A 99 -20.65 5.68 1.66
CA LEU A 99 -20.35 6.78 2.59
C LEU A 99 -20.53 8.18 1.97
N THR A 100 -20.37 8.33 0.66
CA THR A 100 -20.55 9.63 -0.03
C THR A 100 -22.00 9.92 -0.40
N ASP A 101 -22.83 8.88 -0.51
CA ASP A 101 -24.25 8.98 -0.87
C ASP A 101 -25.19 9.10 0.36
N ALA A 102 -24.63 9.13 1.59
CA ALA A 102 -25.33 9.25 2.86
C ALA A 102 -25.28 10.67 3.44
#